data_AF-A0A935HZX7-F1
#
_entry.id   AF-A0A935HZX7-F1
#
_cell.length_a   1.000
_cell.length_b   1.000
_cell.length_c   1.000
_cell.angle_alpha   90.00
_cell.angle_beta   90.00
_cell.angle_gamma   90.00
#
_symmetry.space_group_name_H-M   'P 1'
#
loop_
_entity.id
_entity.type
_entity.pdbx_description
1 polymer ?
#
loop_
_entity_poly.entity_id
_entity_poly.type
_entity_poly.pdbx_seq_one_letter_code
_entity_poly.pdbx_strand_id
1 'polypeptide(L)'
;MISIIEFIGHISYIIFAFGTGFRNIIYLRTSLIIASVLQIFYTVYSANEIFKTPIIWSIVIIIINLFQVAYILYYKRFMNLSHDEKEVLNMIGGSLDIINFKNS
;
A
#
# COMPACT_ATOMS: atom_id res chain seq x y z
N MET A 1 18.41 -11.44 24.42
CA MET A 1 19.36 -11.62 23.31
C MET A 1 18.55 -12.17 22.14
N ILE A 2 18.48 -11.46 21.02
CA ILE A 2 17.65 -11.86 19.86
C ILE A 2 18.31 -13.07 19.18
N SER A 3 17.54 -14.09 18.81
CA SER A 3 18.09 -15.26 18.11
C SER A 3 18.41 -14.93 16.64
N ILE A 4 19.34 -15.67 16.03
CA ILE A 4 19.66 -15.51 14.60
C ILE A 4 18.43 -15.69 13.71
N ILE A 5 17.51 -16.58 14.10
CA ILE A 5 16.25 -16.88 13.41
C ILE A 5 15.30 -15.68 13.49
N GLU A 6 15.14 -15.09 14.67
CA GLU A 6 14.34 -13.87 14.85
C GLU A 6 14.92 -12.71 14.04
N PHE A 7 16.25 -12.54 14.04
CA PHE A 7 16.92 -11.49 13.27
C PHE A 7 16.66 -11.64 11.76
N ILE A 8 16.81 -12.84 11.21
CA ILE A 8 16.48 -13.13 9.80
C ILE A 8 15.00 -12.85 9.53
N GLY A 9 14.12 -13.22 10.46
CA GLY A 9 12.70 -12.89 10.38
C GLY A 9 12.45 -11.39 10.25
N HIS A 10 13.08 -10.56 11.10
CA HIS A 10 12.98 -9.11 11.00
C HIS A 10 13.46 -8.57 9.65
N ILE A 11 14.62 -9.03 9.16
CA ILE A 11 15.16 -8.60 7.85
C ILE A 11 14.22 -8.98 6.71
N SER A 12 13.68 -10.20 6.71
CA SER A 12 12.73 -10.66 5.70
C SER A 12 11.48 -9.76 5.64
N TYR A 13 10.90 -9.44 6.79
CA TYR A 13 9.73 -8.56 6.85
C TYR A 13 10.05 -7.10 6.47
N ILE A 14 11.25 -6.59 6.75
CA ILE A 14 11.69 -5.26 6.29
C ILE A 14 11.70 -5.21 4.77
N ILE A 15 12.31 -6.20 4.13
CA ILE A 15 12.39 -6.29 2.67
C ILE A 15 10.99 -6.41 2.07
N PHE A 16 10.12 -7.23 2.68
CA PHE A 16 8.74 -7.35 2.25
C PHE A 16 7.99 -6.02 2.37
N ALA A 17 8.05 -5.36 3.53
CA ALA A 17 7.41 -4.06 3.74
C ALA A 17 7.90 -3.01 2.73
N PHE A 18 9.20 -2.94 2.49
CA PHE A 18 9.80 -2.06 1.49
C PHE A 18 9.31 -2.38 0.07
N GLY A 19 9.34 -3.66 -0.32
CA GLY A 19 8.86 -4.13 -1.62
C GLY A 19 7.38 -3.84 -1.85
N THR A 20 6.55 -3.97 -0.81
CA THR A 20 5.16 -3.58 -0.93
C THR A 20 5.06 -2.09 -1.26
N GLY A 21 5.88 -1.21 -0.69
CA GLY A 21 5.76 0.24 -0.84
C GLY A 21 5.75 0.83 -2.26
N PHE A 22 6.26 0.13 -3.28
CA PHE A 22 6.50 0.72 -4.61
C PHE A 22 5.31 0.78 -5.59
N ARG A 23 4.21 0.04 -5.37
CA ARG A 23 3.14 -0.10 -6.39
C ARG A 23 1.87 0.68 -6.05
N ASN A 24 1.45 1.61 -6.90
CA ASN A 24 0.22 2.42 -6.75
C ASN A 24 -1.06 1.66 -7.21
N ILE A 25 -1.36 0.49 -6.61
CA ILE A 25 -2.60 -0.25 -6.93
C ILE A 25 -3.42 -0.44 -5.64
N ILE A 26 -4.56 0.24 -5.53
CA ILE A 26 -5.47 0.17 -4.36
C ILE A 26 -5.83 -1.29 -4.02
N TYR A 27 -6.09 -2.13 -5.03
CA TYR A 27 -6.42 -3.54 -4.84
C TYR A 27 -5.28 -4.35 -4.20
N LEU A 28 -4.03 -4.06 -4.57
CA LEU A 28 -2.87 -4.72 -3.96
C LEU A 28 -2.74 -4.34 -2.48
N ARG A 29 -2.91 -3.05 -2.17
CA ARG A 29 -2.82 -2.51 -0.80
C ARG A 29 -3.88 -3.11 0.12
N THR A 30 -5.12 -3.14 -0.35
CA THR A 30 -6.25 -3.70 0.40
C THR A 30 -6.09 -5.22 0.59
N SER A 31 -5.61 -5.93 -0.42
CA SER A 31 -5.29 -7.36 -0.30
C SER A 31 -4.17 -7.63 0.72
N LEU A 32 -3.14 -6.78 0.76
CA LEU A 32 -2.05 -6.89 1.76
C LEU A 32 -2.56 -6.65 3.18
N ILE A 33 -3.46 -5.68 3.39
CA ILE A 33 -4.10 -5.46 4.69
C ILE A 33 -4.87 -6.71 5.12
N ILE A 34 -5.70 -7.27 4.23
CA ILE A 34 -6.47 -8.49 4.51
C ILE A 34 -5.54 -9.66 4.84
N ALA A 35 -4.50 -9.87 4.04
CA ALA A 35 -3.51 -10.93 4.26
C ALA A 35 -2.80 -10.77 5.62
N SER A 36 -2.39 -9.56 5.98
CA SER A 36 -1.75 -9.30 7.29
C SER A 36 -2.70 -9.49 8.46
N VAL A 37 -3.98 -9.13 8.31
CA VAL A 37 -5.00 -9.44 9.34
C VAL A 37 -5.14 -10.96 9.49
N LEU A 38 -5.29 -11.69 8.39
CA LEU A 38 -5.37 -13.15 8.40
C LEU A 38 -4.11 -13.79 9.00
N GLN A 39 -2.93 -13.24 8.74
CA GLN A 39 -1.67 -13.69 9.34
C GLN A 39 -1.68 -13.55 10.87
N ILE A 40 -2.20 -12.43 11.40
CA ILE A 40 -2.35 -12.23 12.84
C ILE A 40 -3.31 -13.28 13.41
N PHE A 41 -4.48 -13.44 12.79
CA PHE A 41 -5.45 -14.48 13.19
C PHE A 41 -4.81 -15.86 13.20
N TYR A 42 -4.22 -16.30 12.09
CA TYR A 42 -3.56 -17.59 11.99
C TYR A 42 -2.48 -17.79 13.06
N THR A 43 -1.65 -16.77 13.30
CA THR A 43 -0.55 -16.84 14.28
C THR A 43 -1.08 -16.94 15.72
N VAL A 44 -2.18 -16.24 16.04
CA VAL A 44 -2.79 -16.30 17.39
C VAL A 44 -3.46 -17.64 17.66
N TYR A 45 -4.11 -18.26 16.65
CA TYR A 45 -4.87 -19.49 16.83
C TYR A 45 -4.09 -20.78 16.57
N SER A 46 -2.96 -20.73 15.86
CA SER A 46 -2.22 -21.94 15.45
C SER A 46 -0.91 -22.16 16.19
N ALA A 47 -0.39 -21.15 16.89
CA ALA A 47 0.91 -21.23 17.54
C ALA A 47 0.79 -21.58 19.03
N ASN A 48 1.43 -22.67 19.45
CA ASN A 48 1.54 -23.05 20.87
C ASN A 48 2.27 -21.99 21.72
N GLU A 49 3.14 -21.21 21.08
CA GLU A 49 3.76 -20.01 21.65
C GLU A 49 3.52 -18.83 20.70
N ILE A 50 3.09 -17.70 21.25
CA ILE A 50 2.80 -16.50 20.47
C ILE A 50 4.12 -15.90 19.95
N PHE A 51 4.46 -16.21 18.69
CA PHE A 51 5.56 -15.55 18.00
C PHE A 51 5.23 -14.06 17.83
N LYS A 52 5.94 -13.21 18.58
CA LYS A 52 5.69 -11.76 18.59
C LYS A 52 6.11 -11.08 17.29
N THR A 53 7.16 -11.58 16.62
CA THR A 53 7.73 -10.97 15.42
C THR A 53 6.74 -10.93 14.24
N PRO A 54 6.09 -12.03 13.82
CA PRO A 54 5.09 -12.00 12.73
C PRO A 54 3.91 -11.06 13.01
N ILE A 55 3.45 -11.00 14.27
CA ILE A 55 2.32 -10.13 14.67
C ILE A 55 2.71 -8.66 14.53
N ILE A 56 3.86 -8.28 15.10
CA ILE A 56 4.35 -6.89 15.03
C ILE A 56 4.52 -6.45 13.57
N TRP A 57 5.11 -7.29 12.72
CA TRP A 57 5.29 -6.96 11.31
C TRP A 57 4.00 -6.90 10.52
N SER A 58 3.03 -7.76 10.83
CA SER A 58 1.70 -7.69 10.22
C SER A 58 1.01 -6.36 10.55
N ILE A 59 1.15 -5.86 11.79
CA ILE A 59 0.65 -4.54 12.18
C ILE A 59 1.35 -3.43 11.39
N VAL A 60 2.69 -3.48 11.26
CA VAL A 60 3.46 -2.49 10.48
C VAL A 60 3.02 -2.48 9.02
N ILE A 61 2.82 -3.64 8.40
CA ILE A 61 2.35 -3.75 7.01
C ILE A 61 0.95 -3.15 6.86
N ILE A 62 0.03 -3.41 7.80
CA ILE A 62 -1.30 -2.81 7.81
C ILE A 62 -1.20 -1.28 7.86
N ILE A 63 -0.39 -0.72 8.75
CA ILE A 63 -0.22 0.74 8.90
C ILE A 63 0.31 1.37 7.61
N ILE A 64 1.38 0.81 7.03
CA ILE A 64 1.99 1.32 5.78
C ILE A 64 0.97 1.31 4.63
N ASN A 65 0.25 0.20 4.47
CA ASN A 65 -0.71 0.07 3.38
C ASN A 65 -1.95 0.94 3.59
N LEU A 66 -2.42 1.12 4.84
CA LEU A 66 -3.50 2.07 5.17
C LEU A 66 -3.11 3.50 4.82
N PHE A 67 -1.90 3.92 5.19
CA PHE A 67 -1.38 5.25 4.84
C PHE A 67 -1.36 5.45 3.32
N GLN A 68 -0.86 4.47 2.56
CA GLN A 68 -0.82 4.56 1.10
C GLN A 68 -2.20 4.57 0.47
N VAL A 69 -3.16 3.79 0.97
CA VAL A 69 -4.55 3.84 0.51
C VAL A 69 -5.15 5.21 0.79
N ALA A 70 -4.97 5.74 2.01
CA ALA A 70 -5.46 7.07 2.38
C ALA A 70 -4.85 8.17 1.48
N TYR A 71 -3.54 8.08 1.22
CA TYR A 71 -2.84 8.98 0.30
C TYR A 71 -3.42 8.89 -1.12
N ILE A 72 -3.58 7.70 -1.68
CA ILE A 72 -4.17 7.53 -3.01
C ILE A 72 -5.62 8.06 -3.06
N LEU A 73 -6.42 7.82 -2.04
CA LEU A 73 -7.80 8.31 -1.96
C LEU A 73 -7.85 9.83 -1.85
N TYR A 74 -6.95 10.44 -1.07
CA TYR A 74 -6.78 11.89 -0.98
C TYR A 74 -6.43 12.47 -2.37
N TYR A 75 -5.43 11.91 -3.04
CA TYR A 75 -5.04 12.35 -4.38
C TYR A 75 -6.15 12.15 -5.41
N LYS A 76 -6.88 11.04 -5.37
CA LYS A 76 -8.06 10.85 -6.24
C LYS A 76 -9.17 11.86 -5.96
N ARG A 77 -9.37 12.27 -4.70
CA ARG A 77 -10.35 13.29 -4.34
C ARG A 77 -9.94 14.67 -4.86
N PHE A 78 -8.65 15.01 -4.83
CA PHE A 78 -8.11 16.27 -5.36
C PHE A 78 -7.97 16.29 -6.89
N MET A 79 -7.75 15.14 -7.53
CA MET A 79 -7.74 15.02 -9.00
C MET A 79 -9.12 14.81 -9.63
N ASN A 80 -10.18 14.70 -8.81
CA ASN A 80 -11.52 15.00 -9.28
C ASN A 80 -11.61 16.52 -9.44
N LEU A 81 -10.93 17.03 -10.47
CA LEU A 81 -11.11 18.39 -10.99
C LEU A 81 -12.61 18.66 -11.02
N SER A 82 -13.05 19.76 -10.41
CA SER A 82 -14.44 20.22 -10.51
C SER A 82 -14.83 20.25 -11.99
N HIS A 83 -16.13 20.11 -12.30
CA HIS A 83 -16.60 20.27 -13.68
C HIS A 83 -16.03 21.55 -14.31
N ASP A 84 -15.93 22.60 -13.50
CA ASP A 84 -15.37 23.91 -13.87
C ASP A 84 -13.88 23.85 -14.20
N GLU A 85 -13.08 23.07 -13.46
CA GLU A 85 -11.63 22.96 -13.73
C GLU A 85 -11.35 22.12 -14.98
N LYS A 86 -12.16 21.09 -15.25
CA LYS A 86 -12.10 20.36 -16.54
C LYS A 86 -12.51 21.24 -17.71
N GLU A 87 -13.50 22.10 -17.51
CA GLU A 87 -13.97 23.03 -18.53
C GLU A 87 -12.91 24.10 -18.83
N VAL A 88 -12.31 24.68 -17.79
CA VAL A 88 -11.19 25.63 -17.93
C VAL A 88 -9.98 24.99 -18.60
N LEU A 89 -9.62 23.74 -18.26
CA LEU A 89 -8.53 23.00 -18.92
C LEU A 89 -8.81 22.76 -20.41
N ASN A 90 -10.07 22.47 -20.76
CA ASN A 90 -10.53 22.32 -22.14
C ASN A 90 -10.53 23.67 -22.88
N MET A 91 -10.87 24.78 -22.20
CA MET A 91 -10.87 26.13 -22.78
C MET A 91 -9.44 26.68 -23.01
N ILE A 92 -8.47 26.34 -22.15
CA ILE A 92 -7.09 26.85 -22.24
C ILE A 92 -6.23 26.04 -23.23
N GLY A 93 -6.70 24.90 -23.73
CA GLY A 93 -6.05 24.16 -24.83
C GLY A 93 -5.52 22.77 -24.48
N GLY A 94 -6.13 22.06 -23.53
CA GLY A 94 -5.75 20.69 -23.14
C GLY A 94 -5.88 19.61 -24.23
N SER A 95 -6.29 19.96 -25.46
CA SER A 95 -6.32 19.03 -26.60
C SER A 95 -4.92 18.69 -27.15
N LEU A 96 -3.84 19.37 -26.76
CA LEU A 96 -2.53 19.21 -27.38
C LEU A 96 -1.64 18.11 -26.76
N ASP A 97 -1.85 17.71 -25.51
CA ASP A 97 -0.96 16.72 -24.85
C ASP A 97 -1.51 15.28 -24.76
N ILE A 98 -2.81 15.07 -25.05
CA ILE A 98 -3.44 13.75 -24.92
C ILE A 98 -3.08 12.83 -26.11
N ILE A 99 -2.62 13.39 -27.24
CA ILE A 99 -2.31 12.63 -28.46
C ILE A 99 -0.94 11.92 -28.37
N ASN A 100 0.01 12.42 -27.57
CA ASN A 100 1.37 11.84 -27.48
C ASN A 100 1.51 10.69 -26.46
N PHE A 101 0.57 10.52 -25.52
CA PHE A 101 0.64 9.42 -24.55
C PHE A 101 0.06 8.09 -25.03
N LYS A 102 -0.52 8.04 -26.24
CA LYS A 102 -1.11 6.80 -26.79
C LYS A 102 -0.16 6.02 -27.70
N ASN A 103 0.97 6.61 -28.14
CA ASN A 103 1.87 6.02 -29.14
C ASN A 103 3.35 5.90 -28.71
N SER A 104 3.64 5.95 -27.41
CA SER A 104 4.97 5.63 -26.84
C SER A 104 4.86 4.45 -25.88
#